data_AF-A0AAW0UY03-F1
#
_entry.id   AF-A0AAW0UY03-F1
#
_cell.length_a   1.000
_cell.length_b   1.000
_cell.length_c   1.000
_cell.angle_alpha   90.00
_cell.angle_beta   90.00
_cell.angle_gamma   90.00
#
_symmetry.space_group_name_H-M   'P 1'
#
loop_
_entity.id
_entity.type
_entity.pdbx_description
1 polymer ?
#
loop_
_entity_poly.entity_id
_entity_poly.type
_entity_poly.pdbx_seq_one_letter_code
_entity_poly.pdbx_strand_id
1 'polypeptide(L)'
;MWWKEGICLILYLFSQVTLMCHGLKGECQGRDYGHGSIVCVCDTSHCDTLPHITPPILPSAFIISTNKAGRRWEVTSDNFIDLFSDSTFSDVLSDGELEEEEEEEEEVVVVKVEHGEGYQKIIGFGGAFTDAAGLNILSLPPELQDTVLRAYYSPEGLEYTMGRVPVGGTDFSTHPYTYDDLPPGQTDPLLTKFALAKEDLKVKIPLIQKALAMSPVPIKLFGSAWGAPGWMKDSGKIAGKGKVLLKYYKTWAQYYVR
;
A
#
# COMPACT_ATOMS: atom_id res chain seq x y z
N MET A 1 -30.68 10.39 18.22
CA MET A 1 -31.41 9.11 18.33
C MET A 1 -31.16 8.39 17.04
N TRP A 2 -30.37 7.31 16.96
CA TRP A 2 -30.57 6.03 17.63
C TRP A 2 -29.20 5.39 17.96
N TRP A 3 -28.98 5.08 19.24
CA TRP A 3 -28.01 4.08 19.66
C TRP A 3 -28.64 2.71 19.46
N LYS A 4 -27.93 1.74 18.87
CA LYS A 4 -28.32 0.32 18.94
C LYS A 4 -27.40 -0.36 19.95
N GLU A 5 -27.88 -0.45 21.19
CA GLU A 5 -27.35 -1.36 22.19
C GLU A 5 -27.66 -2.81 21.76
N GLY A 6 -26.64 -3.65 21.71
CA GLY A 6 -26.81 -5.09 21.51
C GLY A 6 -27.23 -5.75 22.82
N ILE A 7 -28.44 -6.31 22.85
CA ILE A 7 -28.94 -7.12 23.97
C ILE A 7 -28.35 -8.53 23.86
N CYS A 8 -27.58 -8.95 24.87
CA CYS A 8 -27.12 -10.33 25.02
C CYS A 8 -28.13 -11.11 25.89
N LEU A 9 -28.98 -11.93 25.25
CA LEU A 9 -29.92 -12.81 25.93
C LEU A 9 -29.18 -14.08 26.39
N ILE A 10 -28.98 -14.24 27.70
CA ILE A 10 -28.43 -15.46 28.31
C ILE A 10 -29.60 -16.38 28.69
N LEU A 11 -29.86 -17.40 27.87
CA LEU A 11 -30.76 -18.51 28.21
C LEU A 11 -29.92 -19.66 28.77
N TYR A 12 -30.10 -19.96 30.06
CA TYR A 12 -29.49 -21.10 30.74
C TYR A 12 -30.27 -22.39 30.43
N LEU A 13 -29.75 -23.19 29.49
CA LEU A 13 -30.10 -24.62 29.38
C LEU A 13 -28.80 -25.40 29.11
N PHE A 14 -28.65 -26.48 29.89
CA PHE A 14 -27.48 -27.36 29.93
C PHE A 14 -27.07 -27.88 28.54
N SER A 15 -25.74 -27.97 28.34
CA SER A 15 -25.00 -28.63 27.25
C SER A 15 -24.53 -27.70 26.10
N GLN A 16 -23.22 -27.45 26.13
CA GLN A 16 -22.37 -26.80 25.11
C GLN A 16 -22.73 -25.36 24.75
N VAL A 17 -22.16 -24.43 25.52
CA VAL A 17 -21.92 -23.05 25.04
C VAL A 17 -20.79 -23.13 24.01
N THR A 18 -21.15 -23.33 22.74
CA THR A 18 -20.25 -22.96 21.65
C THR A 18 -20.32 -21.44 21.55
N LEU A 19 -19.33 -20.76 22.11
CA LEU A 19 -19.16 -19.32 21.92
C LEU A 19 -18.84 -19.09 20.43
N MET A 20 -19.88 -18.93 19.61
CA MET A 20 -19.72 -18.45 18.25
C MET A 20 -19.41 -16.95 18.33
N CYS A 21 -18.13 -16.63 18.50
CA CYS A 21 -17.59 -15.32 18.11
C CYS A 21 -17.86 -15.16 16.61
N HIS A 22 -19.00 -14.57 16.27
CA HIS A 22 -19.12 -13.91 14.99
C HIS A 22 -18.12 -12.77 15.05
N GLY A 23 -16.97 -12.93 14.38
CA GLY A 23 -15.97 -11.88 14.26
C GLY A 23 -16.67 -10.59 13.85
N LEU A 24 -16.35 -9.51 14.55
CA LEU A 24 -16.86 -8.20 14.18
C LEU A 24 -16.48 -7.96 12.72
N LYS A 25 -17.47 -7.64 11.87
CA LYS A 25 -17.22 -7.30 10.46
C LYS A 25 -16.13 -6.22 10.43
N GLY A 26 -15.02 -6.50 9.75
CA GLY A 26 -13.89 -5.59 9.63
C GLY A 26 -12.64 -5.97 10.44
N GLU A 27 -12.65 -7.02 11.26
CA GLU A 27 -11.44 -7.49 11.96
C GLU A 27 -10.60 -8.49 11.13
N CYS A 28 -9.28 -8.50 11.37
CA CYS A 28 -8.36 -9.44 10.72
C CYS A 28 -8.64 -10.89 11.10
N GLN A 29 -9.01 -11.73 10.12
CA GLN A 29 -9.06 -13.18 10.30
C GLN A 29 -7.67 -13.78 10.15
N GLY A 30 -6.94 -13.82 11.26
CA GLY A 30 -5.55 -14.26 11.30
C GLY A 30 -5.35 -15.74 10.92
N ARG A 31 -4.40 -16.00 10.02
CA ARG A 31 -3.89 -17.34 9.72
C ARG A 31 -2.36 -17.35 9.70
N ASP A 32 -1.75 -18.25 10.46
CA ASP A 32 -0.31 -18.47 10.44
C ASP A 32 0.06 -19.58 9.45
N TYR A 33 1.10 -19.33 8.65
CA TYR A 33 1.67 -20.27 7.68
C TYR A 33 3.08 -20.75 8.08
N GLY A 34 3.52 -20.48 9.31
CA GLY A 34 4.83 -20.91 9.84
C GLY A 34 5.96 -19.92 9.54
N HIS A 35 5.65 -18.68 9.17
CA HIS A 35 6.64 -17.65 8.78
C HIS A 35 6.79 -16.54 9.82
N GLY A 36 6.39 -16.82 11.07
CA GLY A 36 6.63 -15.96 12.22
C GLY A 36 5.60 -14.86 12.42
N SER A 37 4.53 -14.78 11.62
CA SER A 37 3.36 -13.94 11.90
C SER A 37 2.16 -14.42 11.08
N ILE A 38 0.99 -13.85 11.34
CA ILE A 38 -0.25 -14.15 10.64
C ILE A 38 -0.42 -13.32 9.36
N VAL A 39 -1.25 -13.80 8.44
CA VAL A 39 -1.91 -12.97 7.41
C VAL A 39 -3.37 -12.77 7.76
N CYS A 40 -3.98 -11.69 7.29
CA CYS A 40 -5.43 -11.48 7.37
C CYS A 40 -6.09 -12.12 6.15
N VAL A 41 -6.94 -13.11 6.38
CA VAL A 41 -7.62 -13.85 5.31
C VAL A 41 -8.87 -13.09 4.89
N CYS A 42 -9.00 -12.85 3.59
CA CYS A 42 -10.18 -12.26 2.97
C CYS A 42 -10.83 -13.24 1.99
N ASP A 43 -12.15 -13.36 2.04
CA ASP A 43 -12.98 -14.13 1.14
C ASP A 43 -14.25 -13.34 0.74
N THR A 44 -15.17 -13.96 0.00
CA THR A 44 -16.39 -13.29 -0.49
C THR A 44 -17.36 -12.87 0.63
N SER A 45 -17.20 -13.43 1.83
CA SER A 45 -18.05 -13.16 2.99
C SER A 45 -17.42 -12.18 3.99
N HIS A 46 -16.09 -12.12 4.05
CA HIS A 46 -15.36 -11.33 5.04
C HIS A 46 -14.03 -10.79 4.52
N CYS A 47 -13.70 -9.56 4.92
CA CYS A 47 -12.35 -9.01 4.86
C CYS A 47 -12.23 -7.94 5.96
N ASP A 48 -11.01 -7.71 6.45
CA ASP A 48 -10.75 -6.62 7.39
C ASP A 48 -10.80 -5.25 6.71
N THR A 49 -11.14 -4.23 7.51
CA THR A 49 -11.22 -2.84 7.07
C THR A 49 -10.57 -1.95 8.10
N LEU A 50 -9.98 -0.85 7.65
CA LEU A 50 -9.35 0.11 8.55
C LEU A 50 -10.39 1.14 9.05
N PRO A 51 -10.36 1.49 10.35
CA PRO A 51 -11.23 2.52 10.87
C PRO A 51 -10.80 3.89 10.32
N HIS A 52 -11.78 4.75 10.03
CA HIS A 52 -11.51 6.13 9.64
C HIS A 52 -10.89 6.90 10.81
N ILE A 53 -9.66 7.39 10.64
CA ILE A 53 -8.94 8.13 11.66
C ILE A 53 -9.25 9.62 11.55
N THR A 54 -10.05 10.15 12.48
CA THR A 54 -10.27 11.60 12.63
C THR A 54 -9.28 12.19 13.62
N PRO A 55 -8.63 13.34 13.37
CA PRO A 55 -7.67 13.92 14.33
C PRO A 55 -8.20 13.93 15.78
N PRO A 56 -7.41 13.45 16.76
CA PRO A 56 -7.83 13.38 18.15
C PRO A 56 -8.07 14.77 18.75
N ILE A 57 -8.91 14.85 19.78
CA ILE A 57 -9.13 16.10 20.53
C ILE A 57 -7.89 16.34 21.38
N LEU A 58 -7.30 17.54 21.30
CA LEU A 58 -6.16 17.90 22.14
C LEU A 58 -6.51 17.78 23.63
N PRO A 59 -5.60 17.30 24.49
CA PRO A 59 -4.18 17.00 24.23
C PRO A 59 -3.95 15.49 24.01
N SER A 60 -4.66 14.82 23.10
CA SER A 60 -4.46 13.38 22.85
C SER A 60 -3.79 13.08 21.51
N ALA A 61 -3.21 11.89 21.41
CA ALA A 61 -2.61 11.30 20.22
C ALA A 61 -3.20 9.91 19.96
N PHE A 62 -3.23 9.50 18.70
CA PHE A 62 -3.52 8.11 18.34
C PHE A 62 -2.23 7.33 18.10
N ILE A 63 -2.24 6.08 18.55
CA ILE A 63 -1.17 5.12 18.38
C ILE A 63 -1.72 3.97 17.57
N ILE A 64 -1.23 3.82 16.34
CA ILE A 64 -1.60 2.74 15.43
C ILE A 64 -0.51 1.68 15.46
N SER A 65 -0.83 0.49 15.93
CA SER A 65 0.14 -0.59 16.18
C SER A 65 -0.10 -1.80 15.28
N THR A 66 0.99 -2.29 14.69
CA THR A 66 1.06 -3.60 14.01
C THR A 66 2.30 -4.34 14.50
N ASN A 67 2.18 -5.63 14.82
CA ASN A 67 3.32 -6.39 15.35
C ASN A 67 3.35 -7.85 14.90
N LYS A 68 4.46 -8.52 15.22
CA LYS A 68 4.71 -9.92 14.88
C LYS A 68 3.71 -10.89 15.55
N ALA A 69 3.25 -10.55 16.76
CA ALA A 69 2.29 -11.36 17.53
C ALA A 69 0.87 -11.37 16.94
N GLY A 70 0.58 -10.51 15.96
CA GLY A 70 -0.68 -10.53 15.21
C GLY A 70 -1.55 -9.28 15.36
N ARG A 71 -1.08 -8.23 16.04
CA ARG A 71 -1.78 -6.93 16.00
C ARG A 71 -1.73 -6.35 14.59
N ARG A 72 -2.87 -5.87 14.09
CA ARG A 72 -3.04 -5.37 12.71
C ARG A 72 -3.84 -4.08 12.77
N TRP A 73 -3.16 -2.97 12.53
CA TRP A 73 -3.75 -1.63 12.58
C TRP A 73 -4.60 -1.39 13.85
N GLU A 74 -4.09 -1.85 14.99
CA GLU A 74 -4.76 -1.65 16.28
C GLU A 74 -4.64 -0.16 16.65
N VAL A 75 -5.78 0.50 16.85
CA VAL A 75 -5.82 1.91 17.22
C VAL A 75 -6.03 2.03 18.71
N THR A 76 -5.09 2.69 19.37
CA THR A 76 -5.18 3.12 20.78
C THR A 76 -4.98 4.63 20.85
N SER A 77 -5.24 5.23 22.00
CA SER A 77 -5.04 6.66 22.22
C SER A 77 -4.34 6.90 23.55
N ASP A 78 -3.51 7.93 23.60
CA ASP A 78 -2.89 8.40 24.82
C ASP A 78 -2.92 9.93 24.88
N ASN A 79 -2.69 10.50 26.07
CA ASN A 79 -2.65 11.94 26.28
C ASN A 79 -1.20 12.45 26.34
N PHE A 80 -0.96 13.60 25.73
CA PHE A 80 0.25 14.36 25.97
C PHE A 80 0.30 14.81 27.42
N ILE A 81 1.45 14.59 28.05
CA ILE A 81 1.76 15.06 29.39
C ILE A 81 2.50 16.40 29.24
N ASP A 82 2.14 17.38 30.08
CA ASP A 82 2.93 18.60 30.21
C ASP A 82 4.12 18.33 31.14
N LEU A 83 5.29 18.13 30.54
CA LEU A 83 6.54 17.82 31.23
C LEU A 83 6.99 18.94 32.19
N PHE A 84 6.45 20.16 32.07
CA PHE A 84 6.73 21.25 33.02
C PHE A 84 5.85 21.20 34.28
N SER A 85 4.81 20.37 34.26
CA SER A 85 3.90 20.17 35.39
C SER A 85 4.14 18.86 36.15
N ASP A 86 4.88 17.94 35.55
CA ASP A 86 5.19 16.63 36.10
C ASP A 86 6.65 16.58 36.57
N SER A 87 6.83 16.57 37.90
CA SER A 87 8.16 16.60 38.54
C SER A 87 9.01 15.36 38.24
N THR A 88 8.43 14.30 37.67
CA THR A 88 9.14 13.06 37.35
C THR A 88 9.99 13.13 36.07
N PHE A 89 9.70 14.07 35.15
CA PHE A 89 10.39 14.17 33.86
C PHE A 89 11.23 15.45 33.70
N SER A 90 11.13 16.36 34.68
CA SER A 90 11.97 17.55 34.82
C SER A 90 13.46 17.21 34.79
N ASP A 91 13.85 16.12 35.47
CA ASP A 91 15.25 15.77 35.69
C ASP A 91 15.89 15.11 34.45
N VAL A 92 15.11 14.37 33.66
CA VAL A 92 15.55 13.71 32.41
C VAL A 92 15.95 14.72 31.31
N LEU A 93 15.41 15.94 31.35
CA LEU A 93 15.71 17.01 30.39
C LEU A 93 16.81 17.97 30.87
N SER A 94 17.31 17.79 32.10
CA SER A 94 18.41 18.60 32.61
C SER A 94 19.74 17.99 32.15
N ASP A 95 20.50 18.73 31.33
CA ASP A 95 21.92 18.45 31.02
C ASP A 95 22.82 18.67 32.28
N GLY A 96 22.31 18.41 33.48
CA GLY A 96 22.90 18.77 34.76
C GLY A 96 23.44 17.54 35.50
N GLU A 97 24.73 17.61 35.85
CA GLU A 97 25.41 16.70 36.78
C GLU A 97 24.52 16.40 38.01
N LEU A 98 24.15 15.14 38.21
CA LEU A 98 23.50 14.68 39.44
C LEU A 98 24.42 13.75 40.22
N GLU A 99 24.44 13.99 41.52
CA GLU A 99 25.16 13.24 42.54
C GLU A 99 24.66 11.80 42.64
N GLU A 100 25.60 10.88 42.91
CA GLU A 100 25.41 9.43 42.94
C GLU A 100 24.44 8.99 44.06
N GLU A 101 23.21 8.60 43.70
CA GLU A 101 22.41 7.62 44.45
C GLU A 101 22.06 6.44 43.53
N GLU A 102 22.36 5.22 43.98
CA GLU A 102 22.15 3.96 43.26
C GLU A 102 20.65 3.61 43.16
N GLU A 103 19.93 4.27 42.25
CA GLU A 103 18.64 3.78 41.75
C GLU A 103 18.86 3.09 40.39
N GLU A 104 18.19 1.97 40.14
CA GLU A 104 18.23 1.29 38.84
C GLU A 104 17.73 2.28 37.77
N GLU A 105 18.65 2.95 37.07
CA GLU A 105 18.34 3.90 36.00
C GLU A 105 17.51 3.17 34.92
N GLU A 106 16.20 3.40 34.92
CA GLU A 106 15.38 3.03 33.76
C GLU A 106 15.91 3.81 32.56
N GLU A 107 16.47 3.11 31.57
CA GLU A 107 17.01 3.74 30.37
C GLU A 107 15.86 4.38 29.56
N VAL A 108 15.63 5.68 29.78
CA VAL A 108 14.58 6.43 29.09
C VAL A 108 15.09 6.87 27.71
N VAL A 109 14.45 6.39 26.65
CA VAL A 109 14.73 6.86 25.28
C VAL A 109 13.86 8.07 24.96
N VAL A 110 14.48 9.25 24.86
CA VAL A 110 13.80 10.49 24.49
C VAL A 110 13.96 10.77 22.99
N VAL A 111 12.83 10.91 22.28
CA VAL A 111 12.79 11.34 20.87
C VAL A 111 12.23 12.75 20.79
N LYS A 112 13.08 13.71 20.43
CA LYS A 112 12.70 15.12 20.28
C LYS A 112 12.31 15.45 18.84
N VAL A 113 11.12 16.05 18.64
CA VAL A 113 10.65 16.50 17.33
C VAL A 113 10.86 18.01 17.19
N GLU A 114 11.80 18.39 16.31
CA GLU A 114 12.09 19.79 16.00
C GLU A 114 11.28 20.25 14.78
N HIS A 115 10.41 21.26 14.95
CA HIS A 115 9.54 21.77 13.89
C HIS A 115 10.06 23.04 13.20
N GLY A 116 11.22 23.56 13.63
CA GLY A 116 11.81 24.81 13.11
C GLY A 116 12.38 24.70 11.69
N GLU A 117 12.72 23.49 11.25
CA GLU A 117 13.28 23.23 9.92
C GLU A 117 12.42 22.24 9.13
N GLY A 118 12.04 22.63 7.91
CA GLY A 118 11.27 21.77 7.01
C GLY A 118 12.18 20.99 6.06
N TYR A 119 11.87 19.71 5.85
CA TYR A 119 12.57 18.84 4.89
C TYR A 119 11.77 18.63 3.59
N GLN A 120 11.88 17.47 2.96
CA GLN A 120 11.16 17.14 1.74
C GLN A 120 9.63 17.10 1.93
N LYS A 121 8.91 17.46 0.88
CA LYS A 121 7.46 17.17 0.80
C LYS A 121 7.24 15.73 0.36
N ILE A 122 6.34 15.03 1.05
CA ILE A 122 5.96 13.67 0.67
C ILE A 122 4.97 13.72 -0.50
N ILE A 123 5.31 13.04 -1.59
CA ILE A 123 4.49 13.04 -2.81
C ILE A 123 3.31 12.07 -2.76
N GLY A 124 3.43 11.01 -1.95
CA GLY A 124 2.44 9.96 -1.73
C GLY A 124 3.06 8.59 -1.44
N PHE A 125 2.20 7.59 -1.28
CA PHE A 125 2.56 6.17 -1.07
C PHE A 125 1.67 5.29 -1.96
N GLY A 126 2.16 4.13 -2.37
CA GLY A 126 1.46 3.34 -3.37
C GLY A 126 2.08 2.01 -3.77
N GLY A 127 1.51 1.42 -4.81
CA GLY A 127 1.95 0.15 -5.42
C GLY A 127 2.14 0.25 -6.94
N ALA A 128 2.32 -0.90 -7.60
CA ALA A 128 2.48 -1.00 -9.04
C ALA A 128 1.35 -1.80 -9.71
N PHE A 129 0.77 -1.26 -10.77
CA PHE A 129 -0.20 -1.92 -11.64
C PHE A 129 0.53 -2.77 -12.70
N THR A 130 1.28 -3.78 -12.26
CA THR A 130 1.92 -4.75 -13.16
C THR A 130 0.89 -5.71 -13.74
N ASP A 131 1.23 -6.38 -14.85
CA ASP A 131 0.36 -7.40 -15.43
C ASP A 131 0.09 -8.52 -14.43
N ALA A 132 1.12 -9.00 -13.71
CA ALA A 132 0.96 -10.01 -12.68
C ALA A 132 -0.02 -9.57 -11.58
N ALA A 133 0.11 -8.35 -11.04
CA ALA A 133 -0.80 -7.86 -10.01
C ALA A 133 -2.25 -7.82 -10.53
N GLY A 134 -2.45 -7.28 -11.73
CA GLY A 134 -3.78 -7.19 -12.30
C GLY A 134 -4.38 -8.54 -12.69
N LEU A 135 -3.60 -9.47 -13.21
CA LEU A 135 -4.06 -10.84 -13.53
C LEU A 135 -4.45 -11.60 -12.27
N ASN A 136 -3.69 -11.45 -11.17
CA ASN A 136 -4.05 -12.06 -9.88
C ASN A 136 -5.34 -11.48 -9.32
N ILE A 137 -5.52 -10.15 -9.38
CA ILE A 137 -6.78 -9.51 -8.96
C ILE A 137 -7.94 -10.03 -9.82
N LEU A 138 -7.81 -10.01 -11.15
CA LEU A 138 -8.87 -10.46 -12.05
C LEU A 138 -9.18 -11.96 -11.98
N SER A 139 -8.30 -12.77 -11.37
CA SER A 139 -8.57 -14.19 -11.12
C SER A 139 -9.54 -14.42 -9.95
N LEU A 140 -9.78 -13.40 -9.13
CA LEU A 140 -10.74 -13.46 -8.01
C LEU A 140 -12.18 -13.27 -8.50
N PRO A 141 -13.18 -13.77 -7.74
CA PRO A 141 -14.58 -13.38 -7.91
C PRO A 141 -14.75 -11.85 -7.93
N PRO A 142 -15.66 -11.28 -8.74
CA PRO A 142 -15.78 -9.82 -8.91
C PRO A 142 -15.85 -9.01 -7.60
N GLU A 143 -16.59 -9.50 -6.60
CA GLU A 143 -16.72 -8.83 -5.29
C GLU A 143 -15.39 -8.76 -4.54
N LEU A 144 -14.57 -9.81 -4.64
CA LEU A 144 -13.24 -9.85 -4.04
C LEU A 144 -12.23 -8.98 -4.76
N GLN A 145 -12.38 -8.78 -6.08
CA GLN A 145 -11.56 -7.81 -6.81
C GLN A 145 -11.74 -6.41 -6.24
N ASP A 146 -12.99 -6.01 -6.01
CA ASP A 146 -13.31 -4.70 -5.46
C ASP A 146 -12.88 -4.59 -3.99
N THR A 147 -12.96 -5.68 -3.22
CA THR A 147 -12.44 -5.72 -1.84
C THR A 147 -10.94 -5.48 -1.78
N VAL A 148 -10.16 -6.12 -2.66
CA VAL A 148 -8.71 -5.88 -2.74
C VAL A 148 -8.41 -4.43 -3.13
N LEU A 149 -9.14 -3.87 -4.10
CA LEU A 149 -8.93 -2.48 -4.51
C LEU A 149 -9.34 -1.49 -3.41
N ARG A 150 -10.43 -1.73 -2.68
CA ARG A 150 -10.84 -0.93 -1.52
C ARG A 150 -9.78 -0.95 -0.43
N ALA A 151 -9.26 -2.12 -0.08
CA ALA A 151 -8.21 -2.25 0.94
C ALA A 151 -6.96 -1.40 0.64
N TYR A 152 -6.65 -1.14 -0.63
CA TYR A 152 -5.54 -0.25 -1.01
C TYR A 152 -5.95 1.21 -1.18
N TYR A 153 -7.08 1.51 -1.82
CA TYR A 153 -7.36 2.84 -2.36
C TYR A 153 -8.53 3.56 -1.70
N SER A 154 -9.41 2.89 -0.95
CA SER A 154 -10.58 3.53 -0.35
C SER A 154 -10.32 4.03 1.08
N PRO A 155 -11.20 4.88 1.64
CA PRO A 155 -11.11 5.35 3.02
C PRO A 155 -11.21 4.26 4.09
N GLU A 156 -11.75 3.09 3.72
CA GLU A 156 -11.78 1.90 4.58
C GLU A 156 -10.51 1.05 4.47
N GLY A 157 -9.48 1.54 3.76
CA GLY A 157 -8.21 0.88 3.50
C GLY A 157 -7.02 1.80 3.71
N LEU A 158 -5.92 1.53 3.00
CA LEU A 158 -4.63 2.22 3.15
C LEU A 158 -4.55 3.59 2.44
N GLU A 159 -5.60 3.99 1.73
CA GLU A 159 -5.68 5.26 0.99
C GLU A 159 -4.44 5.56 0.12
N TYR A 160 -3.98 4.57 -0.65
CA TYR A 160 -2.85 4.74 -1.57
C TYR A 160 -3.09 5.90 -2.53
N THR A 161 -2.10 6.79 -2.60
CA THR A 161 -2.15 8.03 -3.39
C THR A 161 -1.23 8.00 -4.61
N MET A 162 -0.52 6.90 -4.83
CA MET A 162 0.38 6.70 -5.97
C MET A 162 0.20 5.34 -6.65
N GLY A 163 0.45 5.30 -7.95
CA GLY A 163 0.42 4.07 -8.74
C GLY A 163 1.49 4.06 -9.82
N ARG A 164 2.41 3.11 -9.77
CA ARG A 164 3.36 2.87 -10.85
C ARG A 164 2.70 2.06 -11.97
N VAL A 165 2.79 2.52 -13.21
CA VAL A 165 2.25 1.81 -14.38
C VAL A 165 3.41 1.45 -15.31
N PRO A 166 3.74 0.17 -15.50
CA PRO A 166 4.73 -0.21 -16.50
C PRO A 166 4.32 0.24 -17.91
N VAL A 167 5.27 0.69 -18.71
CA VAL A 167 5.04 1.03 -20.13
C VAL A 167 5.55 -0.15 -20.95
N GLY A 168 4.62 -0.95 -21.48
CA GLY A 168 4.89 -2.28 -22.05
C GLY A 168 5.04 -3.36 -20.98
N GLY A 169 5.63 -4.50 -21.36
CA GLY A 169 5.85 -5.64 -20.49
C GLY A 169 7.05 -5.49 -19.55
N THR A 170 7.05 -6.30 -18.50
CA THR A 170 8.09 -6.37 -17.46
C THR A 170 8.51 -7.83 -17.23
N ASP A 171 9.37 -8.07 -16.26
CA ASP A 171 9.60 -9.40 -15.69
C ASP A 171 8.36 -9.97 -14.96
N PHE A 172 7.45 -9.10 -14.51
CA PHE A 172 6.12 -9.45 -13.97
C PHE A 172 5.02 -9.49 -15.05
N SER A 173 5.40 -9.84 -16.28
CA SER A 173 4.50 -10.07 -17.41
C SER A 173 4.59 -11.52 -17.86
N THR A 174 3.53 -12.06 -18.46
CA THR A 174 3.49 -13.47 -18.92
C THR A 174 4.37 -13.74 -20.14
N HIS A 175 4.78 -12.69 -20.84
CA HIS A 175 5.66 -12.73 -22.00
C HIS A 175 6.31 -11.34 -22.21
N PRO A 176 7.47 -11.25 -22.87
CA PRO A 176 8.06 -9.97 -23.23
C PRO A 176 7.27 -9.32 -24.36
N TYR A 177 6.92 -8.04 -24.19
CA TYR A 177 6.28 -7.25 -25.24
C TYR A 177 6.56 -5.75 -25.04
N THR A 178 6.41 -4.99 -26.13
CA THR A 178 6.33 -3.53 -26.15
C THR A 178 5.06 -3.10 -26.91
N TYR A 179 4.85 -1.81 -27.05
CA TYR A 179 3.73 -1.26 -27.80
C TYR A 179 4.01 -1.17 -29.31
N ASP A 180 5.22 -1.50 -29.77
CA ASP A 180 5.60 -1.38 -31.17
C ASP A 180 6.55 -2.50 -31.61
N ASP A 181 6.16 -3.75 -31.30
CA ASP A 181 6.90 -4.94 -31.69
C ASP A 181 6.66 -5.31 -33.15
N LEU A 182 7.74 -5.60 -33.87
CA LEU A 182 7.72 -5.91 -35.30
C LEU A 182 8.48 -7.21 -35.60
N PRO A 183 8.18 -7.89 -36.73
CA PRO A 183 8.97 -9.03 -37.20
C PRO A 183 10.46 -8.66 -37.40
N PRO A 184 11.38 -9.63 -37.27
CA PRO A 184 12.80 -9.41 -37.49
C PRO A 184 13.09 -8.74 -38.84
N GLY A 185 13.95 -7.71 -38.82
CA GLY A 185 14.34 -6.95 -40.01
C GLY A 185 13.42 -5.76 -40.34
N GLN A 186 12.29 -5.59 -39.64
CA GLN A 186 11.42 -4.42 -39.81
C GLN A 186 11.70 -3.34 -38.75
N THR A 187 11.34 -2.10 -39.08
CA THR A 187 11.50 -0.92 -38.22
C THR A 187 10.31 0.02 -38.42
N ASP A 188 9.90 0.74 -37.39
CA ASP A 188 8.86 1.77 -37.50
C ASP A 188 9.29 3.10 -36.84
N PRO A 189 10.21 3.86 -37.46
CA PRO A 189 10.72 5.11 -36.89
C PRO A 189 9.65 6.18 -36.63
N LEU A 190 8.45 6.04 -37.23
CA LEU A 190 7.33 6.97 -37.13
C LEU A 190 6.24 6.52 -36.14
N LEU A 191 6.39 5.34 -35.52
CA LEU A 191 5.44 4.76 -34.55
C LEU A 191 4.02 4.67 -35.12
N THR A 192 3.89 4.26 -36.38
CA THR A 192 2.61 4.03 -37.07
C THR A 192 1.91 2.72 -36.64
N LYS A 193 2.64 1.79 -36.05
CA LYS A 193 2.17 0.50 -35.54
C LYS A 193 2.06 0.46 -34.02
N PHE A 194 2.42 1.56 -33.35
CA PHE A 194 2.26 1.71 -31.91
C PHE A 194 0.81 1.45 -31.49
N ALA A 195 0.62 0.52 -30.56
CA ALA A 195 -0.66 0.23 -29.95
C ALA A 195 -0.49 -0.29 -28.53
N LEU A 196 -1.41 0.09 -27.65
CA LEU A 196 -1.52 -0.51 -26.33
C LEU A 196 -1.79 -2.01 -26.45
N ALA A 197 -1.19 -2.80 -25.56
CA ALA A 197 -1.38 -4.23 -25.55
C ALA A 197 -2.71 -4.61 -24.90
N LYS A 198 -3.11 -5.89 -25.06
CA LYS A 198 -4.32 -6.41 -24.41
C LYS A 198 -4.23 -6.33 -22.89
N GLU A 199 -3.03 -6.44 -22.32
CA GLU A 199 -2.72 -6.28 -20.90
C GLU A 199 -3.10 -4.88 -20.41
N ASP A 200 -2.80 -3.83 -21.17
CA ASP A 200 -3.21 -2.47 -20.81
C ASP A 200 -4.73 -2.32 -20.87
N LEU A 201 -5.33 -2.72 -22.00
CA LEU A 201 -6.74 -2.47 -22.30
C LEU A 201 -7.69 -3.31 -21.45
N LYS A 202 -7.30 -4.55 -21.10
CA LYS A 202 -8.17 -5.51 -20.40
C LYS A 202 -7.83 -5.69 -18.93
N VAL A 203 -6.61 -5.34 -18.52
CA VAL A 203 -6.12 -5.57 -17.15
C VAL A 203 -5.81 -4.25 -16.45
N LYS A 204 -4.80 -3.52 -16.89
CA LYS A 204 -4.27 -2.37 -16.14
C LYS A 204 -5.23 -1.20 -16.13
N ILE A 205 -5.70 -0.74 -17.29
CA ILE A 205 -6.57 0.44 -17.39
C ILE A 205 -7.88 0.25 -16.62
N PRO A 206 -8.62 -0.87 -16.75
CA PRO A 206 -9.85 -1.07 -15.98
C PRO A 206 -9.62 -1.07 -14.46
N LEU A 207 -8.55 -1.71 -13.97
CA LEU A 207 -8.24 -1.74 -12.54
C LEU A 207 -7.80 -0.37 -12.01
N ILE A 208 -7.01 0.38 -12.79
CA ILE A 208 -6.63 1.75 -12.45
C ILE A 208 -7.87 2.64 -12.37
N GLN A 209 -8.81 2.52 -13.31
CA GLN A 209 -10.06 3.29 -13.28
C GLN A 209 -10.90 2.97 -12.05
N LYS A 210 -11.00 1.69 -11.66
CA LYS A 210 -11.67 1.29 -10.41
C LYS A 210 -10.98 1.90 -9.18
N ALA A 211 -9.65 1.82 -9.11
CA ALA A 211 -8.88 2.41 -8.01
C ALA A 211 -9.11 3.93 -7.90
N LEU A 212 -9.06 4.64 -9.04
CA LEU A 212 -9.32 6.08 -9.11
C LEU A 212 -10.74 6.44 -8.63
N ALA A 213 -11.74 5.60 -8.92
CA ALA A 213 -13.11 5.82 -8.49
C ALA A 213 -13.35 5.54 -6.99
N MET A 214 -12.50 4.73 -6.35
CA MET A 214 -12.59 4.40 -4.93
C MET A 214 -11.84 5.39 -4.03
N SER A 215 -10.86 6.10 -4.59
CA SER A 215 -10.00 7.00 -3.82
C SER A 215 -10.68 8.34 -3.52
N PRO A 216 -10.60 8.84 -2.26
CA PRO A 216 -11.14 10.16 -1.91
C PRO A 216 -10.29 11.31 -2.49
N VAL A 217 -9.05 11.02 -2.91
CA VAL A 217 -8.10 11.99 -3.47
C VAL A 217 -7.51 11.52 -4.80
N PRO A 218 -6.98 12.42 -5.65
CA PRO A 218 -6.36 12.01 -6.91
C PRO A 218 -5.13 11.11 -6.71
N ILE A 219 -5.13 9.94 -7.36
CA ILE A 219 -3.95 9.04 -7.40
C ILE A 219 -2.96 9.55 -8.44
N LYS A 220 -1.70 9.75 -8.04
CA LYS A 220 -0.61 10.11 -8.96
C LYS A 220 -0.08 8.87 -9.67
N LEU A 221 -0.29 8.80 -10.98
CA LEU A 221 0.25 7.74 -11.82
C LEU A 221 1.59 8.15 -12.41
N PHE A 222 2.54 7.22 -12.46
CA PHE A 222 3.80 7.41 -13.20
C PHE A 222 4.17 6.19 -14.03
N GLY A 223 4.68 6.44 -15.23
CA GLY A 223 5.09 5.44 -16.20
C GLY A 223 6.55 5.02 -16.05
N SER A 224 6.86 3.74 -16.25
CA SER A 224 8.26 3.29 -16.44
C SER A 224 8.33 2.14 -17.43
N ALA A 225 9.09 2.31 -18.53
CA ALA A 225 9.35 1.22 -19.46
C ALA A 225 10.51 0.34 -18.96
N TRP A 226 10.43 -0.98 -19.17
CA TRP A 226 11.55 -1.90 -18.93
C TRP A 226 12.59 -1.87 -20.06
N GLY A 227 12.15 -1.54 -21.27
CA GLY A 227 13.03 -1.46 -22.43
C GLY A 227 12.28 -0.99 -23.68
N ALA A 228 13.06 -0.59 -24.68
CA ALA A 228 12.56 -0.21 -26.00
C ALA A 228 12.22 -1.44 -26.86
N PRO A 229 11.39 -1.28 -27.91
CA PRO A 229 11.17 -2.31 -28.92
C PRO A 229 12.49 -2.92 -29.44
N GLY A 230 12.47 -4.21 -29.76
CA GLY A 230 13.67 -4.95 -30.15
C GLY A 230 14.40 -4.32 -31.34
N TRP A 231 13.66 -3.81 -32.32
CA TRP A 231 14.20 -3.16 -33.53
C TRP A 231 14.90 -1.81 -33.24
N MET A 232 14.68 -1.22 -32.06
CA MET A 232 15.39 -0.02 -31.62
C MET A 232 16.74 -0.32 -30.94
N LYS A 233 17.03 -1.58 -30.62
CA LYS A 233 18.20 -2.00 -29.82
C LYS A 233 19.28 -2.63 -30.69
N ASP A 234 20.53 -2.51 -30.28
CA ASP A 234 21.68 -3.15 -30.94
C ASP A 234 21.60 -4.69 -30.96
N SER A 235 20.94 -5.29 -29.98
CA SER A 235 20.71 -6.72 -29.89
C SER A 235 19.59 -7.23 -30.80
N GLY A 236 18.72 -6.34 -31.32
CA GLY A 236 17.50 -6.72 -32.04
C GLY A 236 16.45 -7.42 -31.18
N LYS A 237 16.63 -7.51 -29.85
CA LYS A 237 15.80 -8.29 -28.92
C LYS A 237 15.20 -7.42 -27.83
N ILE A 238 13.94 -7.69 -27.48
CA ILE A 238 13.22 -7.03 -26.37
C ILE A 238 13.94 -7.32 -25.04
N ALA A 239 14.24 -8.59 -24.77
CA ALA A 239 14.92 -9.05 -23.56
C ALA A 239 16.43 -9.30 -23.76
N GLY A 240 17.16 -9.33 -22.63
CA GLY A 240 18.60 -9.55 -22.59
C GLY A 240 19.43 -8.29 -22.84
N LYS A 241 20.75 -8.45 -22.79
CA LYS A 241 21.72 -7.36 -22.95
C LYS A 241 21.52 -6.65 -24.30
N GLY A 242 21.36 -5.33 -24.23
CA GLY A 242 21.32 -4.46 -25.40
C GLY A 242 21.01 -3.03 -25.00
N LYS A 243 21.39 -2.08 -25.84
CA LYS A 243 21.14 -0.64 -25.65
C LYS A 243 20.37 -0.08 -26.85
N VAL A 244 19.58 0.96 -26.61
CA VAL A 244 18.93 1.71 -27.68
C VAL A 244 20.01 2.29 -28.60
N LEU A 245 19.86 2.13 -29.91
CA LEU A 245 20.75 2.71 -30.89
C LEU A 245 20.53 4.22 -30.97
N LEU A 246 21.60 5.00 -31.05
CA LEU A 246 21.56 6.48 -31.05
C LEU A 246 20.57 7.04 -32.07
N LYS A 247 20.50 6.43 -33.26
CA LYS A 247 19.58 6.82 -34.35
C LYS A 247 18.09 6.76 -33.96
N TYR A 248 17.72 6.04 -32.90
CA TYR A 248 16.35 5.88 -32.42
C TYR A 248 16.04 6.63 -31.12
N TYR A 249 16.96 7.43 -30.58
CA TYR A 249 16.69 8.15 -29.32
C TYR A 249 15.47 9.08 -29.43
N LYS A 250 15.33 9.77 -30.57
CA LYS A 250 14.16 10.61 -30.83
C LYS A 250 12.87 9.78 -30.89
N THR A 251 12.89 8.65 -31.60
CA THR A 251 11.73 7.76 -31.68
C THR A 251 11.38 7.16 -30.32
N TRP A 252 12.38 6.80 -29.51
CA TRP A 252 12.17 6.29 -28.15
C TRP A 252 11.57 7.36 -27.22
N ALA A 253 11.99 8.62 -27.33
CA ALA A 253 11.33 9.71 -26.62
C ALA A 253 9.88 9.91 -27.07
N GLN A 254 9.60 9.82 -28.38
CA GLN A 254 8.24 9.91 -28.92
C GLN A 254 7.35 8.74 -28.50
N TYR A 255 7.93 7.56 -28.28
CA TYR A 255 7.21 6.38 -27.79
C TYR A 255 6.57 6.64 -26.41
N TYR A 256 7.22 7.41 -25.53
CA TYR A 256 6.63 7.79 -24.23
C TYR A 256 5.49 8.81 -24.35
N VAL A 257 5.40 9.55 -25.46
CA VAL A 257 4.40 10.60 -25.67
C VAL A 257 3.10 10.06 -26.30
N ARG A 258 3.20 8.94 -27.03
CA ARG A 258 2.07 8.28 -27.70
C ARG A 258 1.13 7.61 -26.70
#